data_AF-A0A7K4ANC4-F1
#
_entry.id   AF-A0A7K4ANC4-F1
#
_cell.length_a   1.000
_cell.length_b   1.000
_cell.length_c   1.000
_cell.angle_alpha   90.00
_cell.angle_beta   90.00
_cell.angle_gamma   90.00
#
_symmetry.space_group_name_H-M   'P 1'
#
loop_
_entity.id
_entity.type
_entity.pdbx_description
1 polymer ?
#
loop_
_entity_poly.entity_id
_entity_poly.type
_entity_poly.pdbx_seq_one_letter_code
_entity_poly.pdbx_strand_id
1 'polypeptide(L)' 'MREDKLTTLELDKTLDSLMTRCPDDLARTLNIMRRKGLIKGSFSPEKGAWVWWAEE' A
#
# COMPACT_ATOMS: atom_id res chain seq x y z
N MET A 1 -3.60 -17.94 -0.51
CA MET A 1 -4.45 -16.79 -0.13
C MET A 1 -4.08 -15.66 -1.09
N ARG A 2 -5.05 -14.92 -1.64
CA ARG A 2 -4.78 -14.02 -2.77
C ARG A 2 -3.83 -12.90 -2.35
N GLU A 3 -2.65 -12.86 -2.97
CA GLU A 3 -1.71 -11.74 -2.94
C GLU A 3 -2.29 -10.58 -3.79
N ASP A 4 -3.38 -10.00 -3.31
CA ASP A 4 -4.06 -8.91 -4.01
C ASP A 4 -3.22 -7.64 -3.87
N LYS A 5 -2.70 -7.16 -5.00
CA LYS A 5 -2.03 -5.86 -5.10
C LYS A 5 -3.04 -4.76 -4.79
N LEU A 6 -2.89 -4.09 -3.65
CA LEU A 6 -3.81 -3.06 -3.20
C LEU A 6 -3.32 -1.67 -3.59
N THR A 7 -4.24 -0.80 -4.00
CA THR A 7 -3.88 0.62 -4.19
C THR A 7 -3.73 1.31 -2.84
N THR A 8 -3.07 2.47 -2.82
CA THR A 8 -2.99 3.31 -1.63
C THR A 8 -4.39 3.58 -1.04
N LEU A 9 -5.39 3.83 -1.89
CA LEU A 9 -6.77 4.10 -1.45
C LEU A 9 -7.43 2.89 -0.78
N GLU A 10 -7.22 1.69 -1.33
CA GLU A 10 -7.80 0.47 -0.76
C GLU A 10 -7.10 0.09 0.55
N LEU A 11 -5.79 0.33 0.64
CA LEU A 11 -5.05 0.23 1.90
C LEU A 11 -5.56 1.23 2.94
N ASP A 12 -5.83 2.48 2.54
CA ASP A 12 -6.36 3.52 3.44
C ASP A 12 -7.70 3.12 4.04
N LYS A 13 -8.63 2.62 3.22
CA LYS A 13 -9.91 2.07 3.71
C LYS A 13 -9.73 0.88 4.64
N THR A 14 -8.77 0.00 4.35
CA THR A 14 -8.49 -1.17 5.18
C THR A 14 -7.93 -0.73 6.54
N LEU A 15 -7.04 0.26 6.56
CA LEU A 15 -6.46 0.86 7.77
C LEU A 15 -7.49 1.63 8.59
N ASP A 16 -8.40 2.36 7.95
CA ASP A 16 -9.53 3.03 8.58
C ASP A 16 -10.46 2.03 9.29
N SER A 17 -10.76 0.91 8.62
CA SER A 17 -11.50 -0.20 9.23
C SER A 17 -10.78 -0.84 10.43
N LEU A 18 -9.46 -0.69 10.53
CA LEU A 18 -8.64 -1.17 11.65
C LEU A 18 -8.43 -0.07 12.71
N MET A 19 -9.13 1.07 12.61
CA MET A 19 -8.94 2.27 13.45
C MET A 19 -7.47 2.74 13.53
N THR A 20 -6.64 2.33 12.58
CA THR A 20 -5.22 2.66 12.53
C THR A 20 -5.07 3.85 11.62
N ARG A 21 -5.10 5.04 12.19
CA ARG A 21 -4.82 6.26 11.44
C ARG A 21 -3.32 6.35 11.22
N CYS A 22 -2.88 6.33 9.97
CA CYS A 22 -1.50 6.66 9.66
C CYS A 22 -1.23 8.11 10.08
N PRO A 23 -0.21 8.38 10.92
CA PRO A 23 0.12 9.73 11.36
C PRO A 23 0.69 10.60 10.23
N ASP A 24 1.20 9.96 9.17
CA ASP A 24 1.71 10.55 7.93
C ASP A 24 0.87 10.10 6.73
N ASP A 25 1.09 10.74 5.58
CA ASP A 25 0.57 10.33 4.28
C ASP A 25 0.90 8.84 4.00
N LEU A 26 -0.13 8.01 3.84
CA LEU A 26 0.01 6.56 3.66
C LEU A 26 0.94 6.21 2.48
N ALA A 27 0.90 6.99 1.39
CA ALA A 27 1.78 6.77 0.24
C ALA A 27 3.26 6.98 0.59
N ARG A 28 3.56 7.88 1.53
CA ARG A 28 4.91 8.12 2.04
C ARG A 28 5.39 6.94 2.87
N THR A 29 4.55 6.45 3.78
CA THR A 29 4.86 5.27 4.62
C THR A 29 5.12 4.04 3.75
N LEU A 30 4.27 3.77 2.76
CA LEU A 30 4.44 2.67 1.82
C LEU A 30 5.74 2.81 1.00
N ASN A 31 6.10 4.03 0.59
CA ASN A 31 7.39 4.28 -0.06
C ASN A 31 8.59 3.98 0.86
N ILE A 32 8.50 4.34 2.14
CA ILE A 32 9.55 4.02 3.13
C ILE A 32 9.67 2.51 3.30
N MET A 33 8.55 1.79 3.47
CA MET A 33 8.53 0.33 3.57
C MET A 33 9.10 -0.34 2.31
N ARG A 34 8.77 0.19 1.12
CA ARG A 34 9.33 -0.27 -0.16
C ARG A 34 10.85 -0.08 -0.22
N ARG A 35 11.34 1.09 0.20
CA ARG A 35 12.79 1.37 0.27
C ARG A 35 13.52 0.48 1.28
N LYS A 36 12.84 0.10 2.37
CA LYS A 36 13.36 -0.87 3.35
C LYS A 36 13.32 -2.32 2.86
N GLY A 37 12.72 -2.59 1.70
CA GLY A 37 12.58 -3.93 1.15
C GLY A 37 11.49 -4.78 1.81
N LEU A 38 10.63 -4.17 2.63
CA LEU A 38 9.56 -4.87 3.37
C LEU A 38 8.34 -5.16 2.48
N ILE A 39 8.10 -4.32 1.48
CA ILE A 39 7.00 -4.48 0.52
C ILE A 39 7.49 -4.15 -0.87
N LYS A 40 6.71 -4.56 -1.87
CA LYS A 40 6.83 -4.13 -3.25
C LYS A 40 5.76 -3.11 -3.57
N GLY A 41 6.08 -2.24 -4.52
CA GLY A 41 5.15 -1.25 -5.03
C GLY A 41 5.49 -0.87 -6.45
N SER A 42 4.47 -0.83 -7.31
CA SER A 42 4.60 -0.46 -8.71
C SER A 42 3.44 0.41 -9.15
N PHE A 43 3.68 1.22 -10.18
CA PHE A 43 2.61 1.99 -10.81
C PHE A 43 1.79 1.07 -11.71
N SER A 44 0.48 1.00 -11.48
CA SER A 44 -0.44 0.24 -12.30
C SER A 44 -1.14 1.19 -13.29
N PRO A 45 -0.78 1.17 -14.59
CA PRO A 45 -1.42 2.03 -15.58
C PRO A 45 -2.92 1.73 -15.72
N GLU A 46 -3.32 0.46 -15.56
CA GLU A 46 -4.72 0.03 -15.61
C GLU A 46 -5.60 0.67 -14.52
N LYS A 47 -5.01 0.95 -13.35
CA LYS A 47 -5.72 1.61 -12.24
C LYS A 47 -5.40 3.10 -12.12
N GLY A 48 -4.48 3.62 -12.95
CA GLY A 48 -3.95 4.98 -12.83
C GLY A 48 -3.35 5.30 -11.45
N ALA A 49 -2.92 4.28 -10.71
CA ALA A 49 -2.55 4.41 -9.30
C ALA A 49 -1.38 3.50 -8.93
N TRP A 50 -0.72 3.85 -7.83
CA TRP A 50 0.26 2.98 -7.21
C TRP A 50 -0.42 1.80 -6.52
N VAL A 51 0.08 0.61 -6.79
CA VAL A 51 -0.30 -0.63 -6.14
C VAL A 51 0.85 -1.19 -5.32
N TRP A 52 0.51 -1.80 -4.20
CA TRP A 52 1.43 -2.26 -3.16
C TRP A 52 1.07 -3.68 -2.75
N TRP A 53 2.08 -4.49 -2.47
CA TRP A 53 1.92 -5.86 -2.01
C TRP A 53 3.14 -6.30 -1.18
N ALA A 54 2.94 -7.22 -0.25
CA ALA A 54 4.03 -7.92 0.41
C ALA A 54 4.28 -9.23 -0.37
N GLU A 55 5.54 -9.50 -0.71
CA GLU A 55 5.96 -10.84 -1.14
C GLU A 55 6.47 -11.55 0.12
N GLU A 56 6.04 -12.80 0.34
CA GLU A 56 6.50 -13.65 1.45
C GLU A 56 7.96 -14.08 1.28
#